data_AF-A0A956RYW7-F1
#
_entry.id   AF-A0A956RYW7-F1
#
_cell.length_a   1.000
_cell.length_b   1.000
_cell.length_c   1.000
_cell.angle_alpha   90.00
_cell.angle_beta   90.00
_cell.angle_gamma   90.00
#
_symmetry.space_group_name_H-M   'P 1'
#
loop_
_entity.id
_entity.type
_entity.pdbx_description
1 polymer ?
#
loop_
_entity_poly.entity_id
_entity_poly.type
_entity_poly.pdbx_seq_one_letter_code
_entity_poly.pdbx_strand_id
1 'polypeptide(L)'
;MSGWRWTAVAMLVGTLGLLAWVYPDLPDPMGTQFTFDGTPVRWTPRPQFIVAFGLVAALINLLFLGGIPEVLRRTGATRFNVPNRDYWLATPERRTEALRRMCPFLARSAVFANTLLLLCLHLVAQWNGARVLVRIPAALTGPLLLGTAGGGVFVLIVWAFHDFAVPAPPLGVERAAR
;
A
#
# COMPACT_ATOMS: atom_id res chain seq x y z
N MET A 1 0.27 3.28 19.35
CA MET A 1 -0.02 3.30 17.89
C MET A 1 1.30 3.18 17.14
N SER A 2 1.40 2.34 16.10
CA SER A 2 2.67 2.13 15.38
C SER A 2 3.04 3.34 14.52
N GLY A 3 4.34 3.67 14.43
CA GLY A 3 4.84 4.79 13.60
C GLY A 3 4.38 4.72 12.14
N TRP A 4 4.26 3.51 11.59
CA TRP A 4 3.78 3.25 10.23
C TRP A 4 2.40 3.84 9.91
N ARG A 5 1.48 3.90 10.89
CA ARG A 5 0.15 4.49 10.66
C ARG A 5 0.26 5.99 10.42
N TRP A 6 1.09 6.67 11.21
CA TRP A 6 1.33 8.09 11.03
C TRP A 6 2.09 8.40 9.75
N THR A 7 3.03 7.53 9.35
CA THR A 7 3.68 7.63 8.04
C THR A 7 2.65 7.54 6.91
N ALA A 8 1.74 6.55 6.93
CA ALA A 8 0.70 6.43 5.91
C ALA A 8 -0.22 7.65 5.86
N VAL A 9 -0.64 8.17 7.01
CA VAL A 9 -1.45 9.41 7.10
C VAL A 9 -0.69 10.61 6.54
N ALA A 10 0.59 10.78 6.90
CA ALA A 10 1.42 11.86 6.38
C ALA A 10 1.58 11.76 4.85
N MET A 11 1.72 10.55 4.30
CA MET A 11 1.77 10.34 2.85
C MET A 11 0.44 10.63 2.15
N LEU A 12 -0.70 10.27 2.76
CA LEU A 12 -2.01 10.66 2.25
C LEU A 12 -2.15 12.18 2.19
N VAL A 13 -1.82 12.87 3.29
CA VAL A 13 -1.84 14.35 3.34
C VAL A 13 -0.90 14.93 2.29
N GLY A 14 0.31 14.39 2.14
CA GLY A 14 1.25 14.81 1.10
C GLY A 14 0.73 14.58 -0.31
N THR A 15 0.02 13.46 -0.55
CA THR A 15 -0.61 13.14 -1.84
C THR A 15 -1.72 14.13 -2.16
N LEU A 16 -2.59 14.43 -1.21
CA LEU A 16 -3.67 15.42 -1.37
C LEU A 16 -3.11 16.84 -1.54
N GLY A 17 -2.05 17.18 -0.81
CA GLY A 17 -1.32 18.44 -0.96
C GLY A 17 -0.69 18.57 -2.34
N LEU A 18 -0.04 17.52 -2.84
CA LEU A 18 0.51 17.47 -4.20
C LEU A 18 -0.61 17.65 -5.24
N LEU A 19 -1.72 16.93 -5.08
CA LEU A 19 -2.89 16.99 -5.95
C LEU A 19 -3.43 18.43 -6.04
N ALA A 20 -3.59 19.10 -4.89
CA ALA A 20 -4.03 20.48 -4.82
C ALA A 20 -3.01 21.46 -5.42
N TRP A 21 -1.73 21.20 -5.24
CA TRP A 21 -0.66 22.07 -5.74
C TRP A 21 -0.50 22.03 -7.26
N VAL A 22 -0.65 20.85 -7.88
CA VAL A 22 -0.54 20.69 -9.34
C VAL A 22 -1.85 21.00 -10.07
N TYR A 23 -3.00 20.99 -9.38
CA TYR A 23 -4.32 21.19 -9.96
C TYR A 23 -4.45 22.39 -10.92
N PRO A 24 -3.93 23.59 -10.61
CA PRO A 24 -4.10 24.77 -11.47
C PRO A 24 -3.39 24.62 -12.83
N ASP A 25 -2.33 23.83 -12.89
CA ASP A 25 -1.46 23.71 -14.06
C ASP A 25 -1.88 22.54 -14.97
N LEU A 26 -2.81 21.69 -14.52
CA LEU A 26 -3.28 20.55 -15.30
C LEU A 26 -4.23 21.00 -16.42
N PRO A 27 -4.06 20.50 -17.66
CA PRO A 27 -4.99 20.75 -18.76
C PRO A 27 -6.35 20.08 -18.50
N ASP A 28 -7.37 20.53 -19.22
CA ASP A 28 -8.69 19.90 -19.23
C ASP A 28 -9.14 19.70 -20.69
N PRO A 29 -9.20 18.46 -21.21
CA PRO A 29 -8.95 17.18 -20.53
C PRO A 29 -7.46 16.86 -20.33
N MET A 30 -7.18 15.87 -19.47
CA MET A 30 -5.81 15.40 -19.18
C MET A 30 -5.64 13.91 -19.49
N GLY A 31 -4.42 13.51 -19.85
CA GLY A 31 -4.02 12.12 -20.04
C GLY A 31 -3.97 11.40 -18.69
N THR A 32 -4.65 10.25 -18.59
CA THR A 32 -4.82 9.51 -17.32
C THR A 32 -4.49 8.03 -17.38
N GLN A 33 -4.45 7.44 -18.58
CA GLN A 33 -3.95 6.10 -18.81
C GLN A 33 -2.95 6.13 -19.95
N PHE A 34 -1.88 5.35 -19.80
CA PHE A 34 -0.75 5.35 -20.70
C PHE A 34 -0.47 3.92 -21.16
N THR A 35 -0.02 3.80 -22.40
CA THR A 35 0.64 2.60 -22.94
C THR A 35 1.99 2.38 -22.25
N PHE A 36 2.64 1.26 -22.56
CA PHE A 36 4.01 0.98 -22.13
C PHE A 36 5.06 1.96 -22.69
N ASP A 37 4.81 2.58 -23.84
CA ASP A 37 5.68 3.62 -24.40
C ASP A 37 5.43 5.01 -23.81
N GLY A 38 4.47 5.13 -22.88
CA GLY A 38 4.16 6.38 -22.19
C GLY A 38 3.22 7.31 -22.97
N THR A 39 2.64 6.85 -24.09
CA THR A 39 1.63 7.62 -24.82
C THR A 39 0.25 7.49 -24.15
N PRO A 40 -0.53 8.59 -24.06
CA PRO A 40 -1.82 8.60 -23.38
C PRO A 40 -2.87 7.90 -24.26
N VAL A 41 -3.49 6.87 -23.72
CA VAL A 41 -4.59 6.14 -24.38
C VAL A 41 -5.95 6.70 -23.97
N ARG A 42 -6.05 7.21 -22.73
CA ARG A 42 -7.31 7.73 -22.19
C ARG A 42 -7.15 9.13 -21.64
N TRP A 43 -8.03 10.01 -22.10
CA TRP A 43 -8.18 11.36 -21.63
C TRP A 43 -9.41 11.46 -20.74
N THR A 44 -9.29 12.15 -19.62
CA THR A 44 -10.36 12.29 -18.63
C THR A 44 -10.51 13.77 -18.27
N PRO A 45 -11.74 14.28 -18.08
CA PRO A 45 -11.95 15.61 -17.54
C PRO A 45 -11.20 15.80 -16.22
N ARG A 46 -10.51 16.92 -16.07
CA ARG A 46 -9.73 17.24 -14.87
C ARG A 46 -10.50 17.04 -13.56
N PRO A 47 -11.72 17.58 -13.37
CA PRO A 47 -12.45 17.40 -12.10
C PRO A 47 -12.78 15.93 -11.81
N GLN A 48 -13.05 15.13 -12.83
CA GLN A 48 -13.32 13.70 -12.67
C GLN A 48 -12.09 12.94 -12.18
N PHE A 49 -10.91 13.23 -12.74
CA PHE A 49 -9.66 12.60 -12.31
C PHE A 49 -9.36 12.92 -10.84
N ILE A 50 -9.46 14.20 -10.45
CA ILE A 50 -9.14 14.64 -9.08
C ILE A 50 -10.06 13.98 -8.05
N VAL A 51 -11.36 13.96 -8.31
CA VAL A 51 -12.33 13.31 -7.41
C VAL A 51 -12.05 11.81 -7.33
N ALA A 52 -11.89 11.13 -8.46
CA ALA A 52 -11.63 9.70 -8.49
C ALA A 52 -10.32 9.34 -7.76
N PHE A 53 -9.24 10.08 -8.04
CA PHE A 53 -7.93 9.85 -7.44
C PHE A 53 -7.95 10.11 -5.92
N GLY A 54 -8.54 11.22 -5.49
CA GLY A 54 -8.69 11.55 -4.07
C GLY A 54 -9.52 10.51 -3.32
N LEU A 55 -10.62 10.04 -3.91
CA LEU A 55 -11.45 8.97 -3.34
C LEU A 55 -10.69 7.65 -3.21
N VAL A 56 -9.94 7.24 -4.23
CA VAL A 56 -9.12 6.02 -4.17
C VAL A 56 -8.05 6.12 -3.08
N ALA A 57 -7.35 7.26 -2.99
CA ALA A 57 -6.35 7.48 -1.96
C ALA A 57 -6.96 7.44 -0.54
N ALA A 58 -8.10 8.11 -0.34
CA ALA A 58 -8.82 8.09 0.93
C ALA A 58 -9.32 6.68 1.28
N LEU A 59 -9.91 5.98 0.31
CA LEU A 59 -10.46 4.63 0.49
C LEU A 59 -9.36 3.63 0.88
N ILE A 60 -8.21 3.65 0.23
CA ILE A 60 -7.07 2.79 0.58
C ILE A 60 -6.65 3.04 2.03
N ASN A 61 -6.47 4.30 2.44
CA ASN A 61 -6.08 4.59 3.81
C ASN A 61 -7.16 4.19 4.82
N LEU A 62 -8.43 4.44 4.51
CA LEU A 62 -9.56 4.01 5.35
C LEU A 62 -9.57 2.49 5.54
N LEU A 63 -9.43 1.73 4.45
CA LEU A 63 -9.45 0.27 4.49
C LEU A 63 -8.27 -0.29 5.27
N PHE A 64 -7.04 0.12 4.97
CA PHE A 64 -5.86 -0.48 5.58
C PHE A 64 -5.60 -0.01 7.01
N LEU A 65 -5.94 1.24 7.35
CA LEU A 65 -5.66 1.79 8.69
C LEU A 65 -6.83 1.61 9.67
N GLY A 66 -8.05 1.34 9.20
CA GLY A 66 -9.23 1.24 10.07
C GLY A 66 -10.17 0.10 9.71
N GLY A 67 -10.63 0.03 8.45
CA GLY A 67 -11.66 -0.90 8.00
C GLY A 67 -11.28 -2.37 8.19
N ILE A 68 -10.19 -2.81 7.58
CA ILE A 68 -9.71 -4.19 7.65
C ILE A 68 -9.38 -4.58 9.11
N PRO A 69 -8.58 -3.81 9.88
CA PRO A 69 -8.33 -4.14 11.29
C PRO A 69 -9.61 -4.32 12.12
N GLU A 70 -10.61 -3.46 11.93
CA GLU A 70 -11.87 -3.53 12.67
C GLU A 70 -12.70 -4.76 12.29
N VAL A 71 -12.79 -5.06 10.99
CA VAL A 71 -13.48 -6.26 10.49
C VAL A 71 -12.82 -7.53 11.00
N LEU A 72 -11.48 -7.59 11.00
CA LEU A 72 -10.74 -8.73 11.52
C LEU A 72 -10.95 -8.93 13.03
N ARG A 73 -11.01 -7.83 13.79
CA ARG A 73 -11.31 -7.87 15.23
C ARG A 73 -12.72 -8.39 15.51
N ARG A 74 -13.73 -7.96 14.73
CA ARG A 74 -15.14 -8.34 14.93
C ARG A 74 -15.46 -9.77 14.49
N THR A 75 -14.92 -10.19 13.36
CA THR A 75 -15.13 -11.56 12.84
C THR A 75 -14.24 -12.59 13.54
N GLY A 76 -13.35 -12.11 14.41
CA GLY A 76 -12.24 -12.82 15.02
C GLY A 76 -11.24 -13.36 14.00
N ALA A 77 -11.48 -13.28 12.69
CA ALA A 77 -10.61 -13.80 11.65
C ALA A 77 -10.49 -15.36 11.61
N THR A 78 -11.60 -16.07 11.41
CA THR A 78 -11.59 -17.54 11.18
C THR A 78 -11.14 -17.95 9.76
N ARG A 79 -11.12 -17.01 8.80
CA ARG A 79 -10.91 -17.30 7.36
C ARG A 79 -9.92 -16.37 6.66
N PHE A 80 -9.04 -15.69 7.38
CA PHE A 80 -8.03 -14.85 6.72
C PHE A 80 -6.84 -15.70 6.25
N ASN A 81 -6.28 -15.31 5.10
CA ASN A 81 -5.13 -15.98 4.50
C ASN A 81 -3.84 -15.41 5.10
N VAL A 82 -3.06 -16.24 5.79
CA VAL A 82 -1.72 -15.91 6.29
C VAL A 82 -0.78 -17.10 6.11
N PRO A 83 0.54 -16.85 5.99
CA PRO A 83 1.53 -17.91 6.06
C PRO A 83 1.36 -18.75 7.34
N ASN A 84 1.59 -20.07 7.25
CA ASN A 84 1.43 -21.00 8.38
C ASN A 84 0.05 -20.92 9.05
N ARG A 85 -1.01 -20.78 8.24
CA ARG A 85 -2.40 -20.62 8.70
C ARG A 85 -2.79 -21.65 9.77
N ASP A 86 -2.48 -22.92 9.56
CA ASP A 86 -2.86 -23.99 10.48
C ASP A 86 -2.22 -23.80 11.86
N TYR A 87 -0.98 -23.30 11.92
CA TYR A 87 -0.32 -22.98 13.19
C TYR A 87 -1.00 -21.80 13.91
N TRP A 88 -1.27 -20.70 13.19
CA TRP A 88 -1.79 -19.46 13.76
C TRP A 88 -3.27 -19.53 14.14
N LEU A 89 -4.05 -20.34 13.43
CA LEU A 89 -5.49 -20.52 13.69
C LEU A 89 -5.81 -21.71 14.60
N ALA A 90 -4.82 -22.50 15.00
CA ALA A 90 -5.02 -23.67 15.85
C ALA A 90 -5.61 -23.35 17.23
N THR A 91 -5.22 -22.23 17.86
CA THR A 91 -5.69 -21.86 19.21
C THR A 91 -6.17 -20.40 19.26
N PRO A 92 -7.10 -20.06 20.17
CA PRO A 92 -7.58 -18.69 20.35
C PRO A 92 -6.47 -17.68 20.69
N GLU A 93 -5.45 -18.10 21.45
CA GLU A 93 -4.33 -17.26 21.87
C GLU A 93 -3.45 -16.90 20.67
N ARG A 94 -3.10 -17.89 19.83
CA ARG A 94 -2.32 -17.67 18.60
C ARG A 94 -3.07 -16.84 17.59
N ARG A 95 -4.39 -17.01 17.51
CA ARG A 95 -5.26 -16.19 16.65
C ARG A 95 -5.25 -14.73 17.08
N THR A 96 -5.32 -14.47 18.39
CA THR A 96 -5.23 -13.12 18.96
C THR A 96 -3.86 -12.48 18.68
N GLU A 97 -2.79 -13.26 18.79
CA GLU A 97 -1.44 -12.80 18.44
C GLU A 97 -1.30 -12.52 16.94
N ALA A 98 -1.84 -13.39 16.07
CA ALA A 98 -1.84 -13.19 14.62
C ALA A 98 -2.58 -11.90 14.23
N LEU A 99 -3.73 -11.62 14.87
CA LEU A 99 -4.44 -10.34 14.71
C LEU A 99 -3.61 -9.13 15.14
N ARG A 100 -2.88 -9.25 16.25
CA ARG A 100 -1.98 -8.19 16.73
C ARG A 100 -0.86 -7.90 15.73
N ARG A 101 -0.31 -8.95 15.10
CA ARG A 101 0.72 -8.86 14.04
C ARG A 101 0.19 -8.33 12.71
N MET A 102 -1.09 -8.55 12.42
CA MET A 102 -1.73 -8.06 11.20
C MET A 102 -1.80 -6.53 11.16
N CYS A 103 -2.04 -5.86 12.28
CA CYS A 103 -2.13 -4.40 12.35
C CYS A 103 -0.89 -3.65 11.79
N PRO A 104 0.35 -3.93 12.23
CA PRO A 104 1.54 -3.30 11.66
C PRO A 104 1.84 -3.75 10.22
N PHE A 105 1.41 -4.95 9.81
CA PHE A 105 1.50 -5.40 8.41
C PHE A 105 0.59 -4.56 7.49
N LEU A 106 -0.67 -4.34 7.88
CA LEU A 106 -1.61 -3.51 7.13
C LEU A 106 -1.16 -2.05 7.06
N ALA A 107 -0.58 -1.51 8.15
CA ALA A 107 -0.03 -0.16 8.14
C ALA A 107 1.17 -0.01 7.17
N ARG A 108 2.07 -1.00 7.11
CA ARG A 108 3.16 -1.03 6.11
C ARG A 108 2.63 -1.16 4.68
N SER A 109 1.59 -1.97 4.49
CA SER A 109 0.91 -2.10 3.19
C SER A 109 0.27 -0.77 2.75
N ALA A 110 -0.30 0.00 3.68
CA ALA A 110 -0.82 1.34 3.42
C ALA A 110 0.29 2.30 2.98
N VAL A 111 1.44 2.32 3.66
CA VAL A 111 2.60 3.13 3.26
C VAL A 111 3.02 2.79 1.83
N PHE A 112 3.14 1.51 1.52
CA PHE A 112 3.50 1.06 0.20
C PHE A 112 2.49 1.50 -0.89
N ALA A 113 1.20 1.30 -0.63
CA ALA A 113 0.15 1.73 -1.55
C ALA A 113 0.16 3.25 -1.77
N ASN A 114 0.37 4.05 -0.71
CA ASN A 114 0.50 5.50 -0.82
C ASN A 114 1.75 5.90 -1.62
N THR A 115 2.89 5.20 -1.48
CA THR A 115 4.07 5.45 -2.32
C THR A 115 3.74 5.28 -3.80
N LEU A 116 3.05 4.18 -4.15
CA LEU A 116 2.65 3.92 -5.53
C LEU A 116 1.69 4.99 -6.05
N LEU A 117 0.67 5.37 -5.27
CA LEU A 117 -0.24 6.44 -5.64
C LEU A 117 0.48 7.77 -5.85
N LEU A 118 1.35 8.16 -4.91
CA LEU A 118 2.10 9.41 -5.00
C LEU A 118 2.98 9.43 -6.25
N LEU A 119 3.66 8.33 -6.56
CA LEU A 119 4.45 8.17 -7.78
C LEU A 119 3.57 8.27 -9.04
N CYS A 120 2.43 7.58 -9.07
CA CYS A 120 1.49 7.66 -10.19
C CYS A 120 0.98 9.09 -10.40
N LEU A 121 0.57 9.78 -9.34
CA LEU A 121 0.12 11.18 -9.41
C LEU A 121 1.21 12.09 -9.95
N HIS A 122 2.43 11.93 -9.45
CA HIS A 122 3.59 12.70 -9.89
C HIS A 122 3.86 12.50 -11.39
N LEU A 123 3.86 11.25 -11.87
CA LEU A 123 4.08 10.93 -13.28
C LEU A 123 2.96 11.46 -14.18
N VAL A 124 1.70 11.33 -13.76
CA VAL A 124 0.54 11.89 -14.46
C VAL A 124 0.68 13.41 -14.57
N ALA A 125 1.04 14.09 -13.47
CA ALA A 125 1.23 15.54 -13.45
C ALA A 125 2.37 15.97 -14.37
N GLN A 126 3.53 15.30 -14.29
CA GLN A 126 4.68 15.58 -15.15
C GLN A 126 4.35 15.40 -16.63
N TRP A 127 3.66 14.31 -16.98
CA TRP A 127 3.30 14.01 -18.36
C TRP A 127 2.36 15.08 -18.92
N ASN A 128 1.39 15.53 -18.12
CA ASN A 128 0.46 16.59 -18.50
C ASN A 128 1.05 18.00 -18.43
N GLY A 129 2.37 18.14 -18.23
CA GLY A 129 3.06 19.43 -18.25
C GLY A 129 2.90 20.28 -17.01
N ALA A 130 2.30 19.76 -15.93
CA ALA A 130 2.18 20.49 -14.67
C ALA A 130 3.56 20.71 -14.03
N ARG A 131 3.65 21.72 -13.15
CA ARG A 131 4.86 21.93 -12.37
C ARG A 131 5.10 20.73 -11.45
N VAL A 132 6.33 20.23 -11.48
CA VAL A 132 6.78 19.16 -10.59
C VAL A 132 8.11 19.56 -9.97
N LEU A 133 8.31 19.20 -8.70
CA LEU A 133 9.54 19.53 -7.96
C LEU A 133 10.77 18.83 -8.55
N VAL A 134 10.57 17.59 -9.01
CA VAL A 134 11.60 16.74 -9.60
C VAL A 134 11.03 16.22 -10.90
N ARG A 135 11.77 16.30 -12.00
CA ARG A 135 11.38 15.64 -13.26
C ARG A 135 12.03 14.27 -13.31
N ILE A 136 11.22 13.23 -13.41
CA ILE A 136 11.66 11.85 -13.58
C ILE A 136 11.94 11.62 -15.08
N PRO A 137 13.17 11.26 -15.49
CA PRO A 137 13.47 10.89 -16.87
C PRO A 137 12.56 9.76 -17.36
N ALA A 138 12.14 9.83 -18.62
CA ALA A 138 11.26 8.80 -19.23
C ALA A 138 11.85 7.39 -19.09
N ALA A 139 13.18 7.26 -19.26
CA ALA A 139 13.91 6.00 -19.10
C ALA A 139 13.76 5.36 -17.70
N LEU A 140 13.49 6.15 -16.66
CA LEU A 140 13.31 5.67 -15.28
C LEU A 140 11.85 5.42 -14.92
N THR A 141 10.89 5.88 -15.72
CA THR A 141 9.45 5.76 -15.38
C THR A 141 9.01 4.31 -15.24
N GLY A 142 9.30 3.48 -16.25
CA GLY A 142 8.99 2.04 -16.23
C GLY A 142 9.68 1.29 -15.07
N PRO A 143 11.01 1.39 -14.93
CA PRO A 143 11.74 0.78 -13.82
C PRO A 143 11.25 1.22 -12.43
N LEU A 144 10.89 2.50 -12.25
CA LEU A 144 10.37 2.99 -10.97
C LEU A 144 8.98 2.45 -10.66
N LEU A 145 8.09 2.39 -11.66
CA LEU A 145 6.77 1.78 -11.49
C LEU A 145 6.89 0.28 -11.19
N LEU A 146 7.71 -0.45 -11.94
CA LEU A 146 7.94 -1.88 -11.73
C LEU A 146 8.63 -2.16 -10.40
N GLY A 147 9.65 -1.38 -10.05
CA GLY A 147 10.39 -1.48 -8.80
C GLY A 147 9.51 -1.17 -7.59
N THR A 148 8.68 -0.13 -7.69
CA THR A 148 7.71 0.18 -6.65
C THR A 148 6.66 -0.92 -6.60
N ALA A 149 5.87 -1.12 -7.65
CA ALA A 149 4.77 -2.10 -7.66
C ALA A 149 5.24 -3.53 -7.37
N GLY A 150 6.18 -4.05 -8.16
CA GLY A 150 6.68 -5.42 -8.05
C GLY A 150 7.60 -5.62 -6.84
N GLY A 151 8.60 -4.75 -6.68
CA GLY A 151 9.54 -4.84 -5.56
C GLY A 151 8.87 -4.66 -4.21
N GLY A 152 7.89 -3.75 -4.10
CA GLY A 152 7.15 -3.58 -2.86
C GLY A 152 6.16 -4.71 -2.57
N VAL A 153 5.51 -5.30 -3.59
CA VAL A 153 4.74 -6.55 -3.38
C VAL A 153 5.66 -7.66 -2.89
N PHE A 154 6.84 -7.82 -3.49
CA PHE A 154 7.84 -8.79 -3.03
C PHE A 154 8.25 -8.55 -1.57
N VAL A 155 8.55 -7.30 -1.19
CA VAL A 155 8.88 -6.94 0.20
C VAL A 155 7.72 -7.23 1.15
N LEU A 156 6.47 -6.94 0.75
CA LEU A 156 5.29 -7.27 1.55
C LEU A 156 5.12 -8.78 1.73
N ILE A 157 5.38 -9.58 0.70
CA ILE A 157 5.37 -11.04 0.79
C ILE A 157 6.44 -11.52 1.77
N VAL A 158 7.69 -11.07 1.61
CA VAL A 158 8.79 -11.44 2.51
C VAL A 158 8.47 -11.07 3.95
N TRP A 159 7.94 -9.87 4.20
CA TRP A 159 7.52 -9.46 5.54
C TRP A 159 6.35 -10.27 6.06
N ALA A 160 5.38 -10.66 5.23
CA ALA A 160 4.31 -11.56 5.66
C ALA A 160 4.89 -12.90 6.13
N PHE A 161 5.80 -13.51 5.36
CA PHE A 161 6.43 -14.78 5.77
C PHE A 161 7.27 -14.63 7.03
N HIS A 162 8.00 -13.53 7.16
CA HIS A 162 8.80 -13.23 8.34
C HIS A 162 7.92 -13.04 9.59
N ASP A 163 6.89 -12.20 9.51
CA ASP A 163 6.06 -11.84 10.66
C ASP A 163 5.14 -12.98 11.11
N PHE A 164 4.79 -13.89 10.19
CA PHE A 164 3.99 -15.07 10.44
C PHE A 164 4.82 -16.37 10.42
N ALA A 165 6.14 -16.28 10.62
CA ALA A 165 6.99 -17.45 10.82
C ALA A 165 6.64 -18.15 12.14
N VAL A 166 6.67 -19.50 12.14
CA VAL A 166 6.44 -20.30 13.34
C VAL A 166 7.62 -20.09 14.31
N PRO A 167 7.38 -19.67 15.56
CA PRO A 167 8.43 -19.56 16.57
C PRO A 167 9.12 -20.90 16.79
N ALA A 168 10.45 -20.87 16.93
CA ALA A 168 11.21 -22.07 17.30
C ALA A 168 10.71 -22.62 18.64
N PRO A 169 10.62 -23.95 18.81
CA PRO A 169 10.29 -24.54 20.11
C PRO A 169 11.35 -24.11 21.15
N PRO A 170 10.94 -23.91 22.42
CA PRO A 170 11.88 -23.54 23.47
C PRO A 170 12.98 -24.61 23.60
N LEU A 171 14.24 -24.15 23.66
CA LEU A 171 15.41 -25.00 23.83
C LEU A 171 15.24 -25.86 25.09
N GLY A 172 15.06 -27.17 24.91
CA GLY A 172 14.90 -28.14 26.01
C GLY A 172 13.81 -29.20 25.81
N VAL A 173 12.85 -28.98 24.90
CA VAL A 173 11.74 -29.94 24.69
C VAL A 173 12.14 -31.13 23.80
N GLU A 174 13.17 -30.99 22.96
CA GLU A 174 13.65 -32.09 22.09
C GLU A 174 14.31 -33.26 22.84
N ARG A 175 14.71 -33.08 24.10
CA ARG A 175 15.36 -34.16 24.88
C ARG A 175 14.39 -35.09 25.61
N ALA A 176 13.09 -34.76 25.67
CA ALA A 176 12.11 -35.57 26.39
C ALA A 176 11.39 -36.61 25.50
N ALA A 177 11.67 -36.63 24.20
CA ALA A 177 11.01 -37.49 23.22
C ALA A 177 11.96 -38.53 22.58
N ARG A 178 13.14 -38.78 23.18
CA ARG A 178 14.05 -39.87 22.80
C ARG A 178 14.28 -40.79 23.98
#